data_AF-A0A957V779-F1
#
_entry.id   AF-A0A957V779-F1
#
_cell.length_a   1.000
_cell.length_b   1.000
_cell.length_c   1.000
_cell.angle_alpha   90.00
_cell.angle_beta   90.00
_cell.angle_gamma   90.00
#
_symmetry.space_group_name_H-M   'P 1'
#
loop_
_entity.id
_entity.type
_entity.pdbx_description
1 polymer ?
#
loop_
_entity_poly.entity_id
_entity_poly.type
_entity_poly.pdbx_seq_one_letter_code
_entity_poly.pdbx_strand_id
1 'polypeptide(L)'
;WVSNIYQLALRLDAYQADDLLARERNDLPQELQTLTAQRQREQNAGVQQQLDQVIASKSTQWQTLRQLDARMQQAQLQMDQSLTALATVYSQVQLLNAEAINSGRAERLRSDIQEQVQRLDDLVASLNEVYDYGTQVPAGP
;
A
#
# COMPACT_ATOMS: atom_id res chain seq x y z
N TRP A 1 6.28 -18.29 1.00
CA TRP A 1 5.76 -17.70 -0.25
C TRP A 1 4.23 -17.59 -0.27
N VAL A 2 3.48 -18.68 -0.48
CA VAL A 2 2.01 -18.62 -0.65
C VAL A 2 1.31 -17.93 0.52
N SER A 3 1.76 -18.18 1.76
CA SER A 3 1.27 -17.46 2.94
C SER A 3 1.42 -15.93 2.82
N ASN A 4 2.56 -15.43 2.31
CA ASN A 4 2.82 -13.99 2.17
C ASN A 4 1.92 -13.39 1.07
N ILE A 5 1.73 -14.10 -0.05
CA ILE A 5 0.77 -13.69 -1.09
C ILE A 5 -0.65 -13.61 -0.50
N TYR A 6 -1.06 -14.61 0.27
CA TYR A 6 -2.38 -14.62 0.90
C TYR A 6 -2.56 -13.46 1.89
N GLN A 7 -1.54 -13.17 2.71
CA GLN A 7 -1.56 -12.04 3.64
C GLN A 7 -1.61 -10.69 2.92
N LEU A 8 -0.93 -10.54 1.78
CA LEU A 8 -1.02 -9.34 0.94
C LEU A 8 -2.43 -9.19 0.37
N ALA A 9 -3.02 -10.26 -0.17
CA ALA A 9 -4.37 -10.25 -0.72
C ALA A 9 -5.39 -9.80 0.33
N LEU A 10 -5.33 -10.35 1.55
CA LEU A 10 -6.24 -9.94 2.63
C LEU A 10 -6.14 -8.44 2.98
N ARG A 11 -4.93 -7.88 2.96
CA ARG A 11 -4.73 -6.44 3.21
C ARG A 11 -5.27 -5.58 2.09
N LEU A 12 -4.99 -5.98 0.85
CA LEU A 12 -5.45 -5.28 -0.34
C LEU A 12 -6.97 -5.30 -0.42
N ASP A 13 -7.60 -6.43 -0.07
CA ASP A 13 -9.06 -6.57 0.01
C ASP A 13 -9.64 -5.70 1.12
N ALA A 14 -9.06 -5.72 2.32
CA ALA A 14 -9.50 -4.88 3.43
C ALA A 14 -9.40 -3.38 3.09
N TYR A 15 -8.33 -2.96 2.42
CA TYR A 15 -8.15 -1.59 1.94
C TYR A 15 -9.17 -1.20 0.88
N GLN A 16 -9.47 -2.10 -0.07
CA GLN A 16 -10.45 -1.85 -1.13
C GLN A 16 -11.89 -1.82 -0.61
N ALA A 17 -12.19 -2.63 0.41
CA ALA A 17 -13.51 -2.71 1.03
C ALA A 17 -13.80 -1.58 2.04
N ASP A 18 -12.81 -0.76 2.38
CA ASP A 18 -12.98 0.36 3.29
C ASP A 18 -13.67 1.55 2.59
N ASP A 19 -15.00 1.56 2.68
CA ASP A 19 -15.85 2.61 2.13
C ASP A 19 -15.57 3.99 2.74
N LEU A 20 -15.11 4.06 3.99
CA LEU A 20 -14.79 5.33 4.64
C LEU A 20 -13.53 5.93 4.01
N LEU A 21 -12.45 5.14 3.90
CA LEU A 21 -11.23 5.55 3.22
C LEU A 21 -11.48 5.88 1.74
N ALA A 22 -12.38 5.16 1.07
CA ALA A 22 -12.76 5.47 -0.30
C ALA A 22 -13.44 6.85 -0.41
N ARG A 23 -14.39 7.16 0.48
CA ARG A 23 -15.05 8.47 0.53
C ARG A 23 -14.07 9.58 0.86
N GLU A 24 -13.25 9.43 1.90
CA GLU A 24 -12.26 10.44 2.27
C GLU A 24 -11.29 10.77 1.13
N ARG A 25 -10.80 9.76 0.39
CA ARG A 25 -9.94 9.98 -0.79
C ARG A 25 -10.60 10.83 -1.88
N ASN A 26 -11.91 10.67 -2.07
CA ASN A 26 -12.68 11.38 -3.10
C ASN A 26 -13.09 12.79 -2.65
N ASP A 27 -13.50 12.94 -1.39
CA ASP A 27 -14.15 14.16 -0.89
C ASP A 27 -13.14 15.19 -0.38
N LEU A 28 -12.08 14.75 0.30
CA LEU A 28 -11.11 15.62 0.96
C LEU A 28 -10.40 16.60 0.00
N PRO A 29 -10.05 16.23 -1.25
CA PRO A 29 -9.49 17.19 -2.21
C PRO A 29 -10.45 18.34 -2.55
N GLN A 30 -11.75 18.05 -2.68
CA GLN A 30 -12.78 19.05 -2.98
C GLN A 30 -13.05 19.94 -1.78
N GLU A 31 -13.07 19.35 -0.58
CA GLU A 31 -13.21 20.08 0.67
C GLU A 31 -12.03 21.05 0.88
N LEU A 32 -10.80 20.60 0.64
CA LEU A 32 -9.60 21.45 0.70
C LEU A 32 -9.65 22.61 -0.30
N GLN A 33 -10.12 22.37 -1.52
CA GLN A 33 -10.32 23.45 -2.52
C GLN A 33 -11.35 24.46 -2.03
N THR A 34 -12.46 23.99 -1.46
CA THR A 34 -13.52 24.85 -0.93
C THR A 34 -13.02 25.70 0.25
N LEU A 35 -12.34 25.09 1.21
CA LEU A 35 -11.75 25.79 2.36
C LEU A 35 -10.71 26.81 1.92
N THR A 36 -9.86 26.47 0.96
CA THR A 36 -8.85 27.39 0.41
C THR A 36 -9.51 28.58 -0.28
N ALA A 37 -10.58 28.36 -1.04
CA ALA A 37 -11.32 29.45 -1.68
C ALA A 37 -12.06 30.33 -0.65
N GLN A 38 -12.62 29.74 0.41
CA GLN A 38 -13.22 30.50 1.52
C GLN A 38 -12.16 31.34 2.23
N ARG A 39 -10.99 30.77 2.52
CA ARG A 39 -9.86 31.44 3.17
C ARG A 39 -9.37 32.67 2.40
N GLN A 40 -9.41 32.62 1.07
CA GLN A 40 -9.02 33.74 0.20
C GLN A 40 -10.02 34.91 0.21
N ARG A 41 -11.30 34.64 0.51
CA ARG A 41 -12.38 35.63 0.50
C ARG A 41 -12.70 36.18 1.89
N GLU A 42 -12.34 35.44 2.94
CA GLU A 42 -12.53 35.84 4.32
C GLU A 42 -11.68 37.07 4.67
N GLN A 43 -12.25 38.00 5.43
CA GLN A 43 -11.60 39.26 5.84
C GLN A 43 -11.34 39.32 7.35
N ASN A 44 -12.08 38.53 8.14
CA ASN A 44 -11.89 38.43 9.58
C ASN A 44 -10.62 37.63 9.90
N ALA A 45 -9.63 38.28 10.53
CA ALA A 45 -8.34 37.66 10.85
C ALA A 45 -8.45 36.42 11.76
N GLY A 46 -9.42 36.38 12.68
CA GLY A 46 -9.64 35.22 13.55
C GLY A 46 -10.18 34.02 12.77
N VAL A 47 -11.16 34.24 11.89
CA VAL A 47 -11.71 33.18 11.02
C VAL A 47 -10.66 32.71 10.01
N GLN A 48 -9.85 33.62 9.49
CA GLN A 48 -8.70 33.29 8.64
C GLN A 48 -7.72 32.33 9.33
N GLN A 49 -7.33 32.61 10.57
CA GLN A 49 -6.44 31.72 11.34
C GLN A 49 -7.07 30.34 11.58
N GLN A 50 -8.37 30.28 11.88
CA GLN A 50 -9.08 29.02 12.06
C GLN A 50 -9.11 28.21 10.76
N LEU A 51 -9.42 28.86 9.62
CA LEU A 51 -9.39 28.23 8.31
C LEU A 51 -7.99 27.70 7.96
N ASP A 52 -6.92 28.48 8.25
CA ASP A 52 -5.54 28.05 8.01
C ASP A 52 -5.19 26.77 8.81
N GLN A 53 -5.63 26.67 10.07
CA GLN A 53 -5.42 25.49 10.90
C GLN A 53 -6.16 24.25 10.35
N VAL A 54 -7.42 24.42 9.95
CA VAL A 54 -8.23 23.33 9.38
C VAL A 54 -7.64 22.87 8.05
N ILE A 55 -7.24 23.79 7.18
CA ILE A 55 -6.59 23.48 5.90
C ILE A 55 -5.29 22.73 6.13
N ALA A 56 -4.44 23.15 7.08
CA ALA A 56 -3.18 22.48 7.37
C ALA A 56 -3.39 21.03 7.86
N SER A 57 -4.33 20.83 8.77
CA SER A 57 -4.70 19.50 9.26
C SER A 57 -5.19 18.59 8.14
N LYS A 58 -6.18 19.04 7.36
CA LYS A 58 -6.76 18.28 6.24
C LYS A 58 -5.75 18.03 5.11
N SER A 59 -4.83 18.96 4.86
CA SER A 59 -3.75 18.79 3.88
C SER A 59 -2.80 17.67 4.30
N THR A 60 -2.51 17.57 5.60
CA THR A 60 -1.68 16.50 6.17
C THR A 60 -2.39 15.15 6.04
N GLN A 61 -3.67 15.08 6.41
CA GLN A 61 -4.50 13.88 6.22
C GLN A 61 -4.51 13.43 4.75
N TRP A 62 -4.71 14.38 3.81
CA TRP A 62 -4.70 14.07 2.37
C TRP A 62 -3.37 13.51 1.89
N GLN A 63 -2.25 14.08 2.35
CA GLN A 63 -0.92 13.56 2.02
C GLN A 63 -0.73 12.13 2.54
N THR A 64 -1.14 11.85 3.77
CA THR A 64 -1.09 10.50 4.36
C THR A 64 -1.94 9.51 3.55
N LEU A 65 -3.17 9.87 3.20
CA LEU A 65 -4.05 9.04 2.37
C LEU A 65 -3.43 8.74 0.99
N ARG A 66 -2.79 9.72 0.36
CA ARG A 66 -2.10 9.51 -0.92
C ARG A 66 -0.90 8.58 -0.80
N GLN A 67 -0.14 8.66 0.29
CA GLN A 67 0.98 7.76 0.53
C GLN A 67 0.50 6.33 0.77
N LEU A 68 -0.60 6.16 1.52
CA LEU A 68 -1.24 4.86 1.70
C LEU A 68 -1.70 4.28 0.36
N ASP A 69 -2.39 5.06 -0.46
CA ASP A 69 -2.88 4.63 -1.78
C ASP A 69 -1.73 4.20 -2.71
N ALA A 70 -0.67 4.99 -2.79
CA ALA A 70 0.51 4.65 -3.58
C ALA A 70 1.16 3.33 -3.10
N ARG A 71 1.23 3.10 -1.79
CA ARG A 71 1.77 1.86 -1.22
C ARG A 71 0.89 0.66 -1.51
N MET A 72 -0.43 0.80 -1.45
CA MET A 72 -1.36 -0.28 -1.79
C MET A 72 -1.31 -0.64 -3.29
N GLN A 73 -1.18 0.36 -4.17
CA GLN A 73 -0.94 0.11 -5.59
C GLN A 73 0.38 -0.65 -5.83
N GLN A 74 1.46 -0.25 -5.15
CA GLN A 74 2.74 -0.96 -5.23
C GLN A 74 2.64 -2.40 -4.72
N ALA A 75 1.91 -2.62 -3.62
CA ALA A 75 1.69 -3.94 -3.05
C ALA A 75 0.90 -4.86 -4.00
N GLN A 76 -0.11 -4.34 -4.68
CA GLN A 76 -0.84 -5.08 -5.71
C GLN A 76 0.09 -5.53 -6.85
N LEU A 77 0.91 -4.60 -7.38
CA LEU A 77 1.86 -4.92 -8.45
C LEU A 77 2.90 -5.97 -8.01
N GLN A 78 3.39 -5.89 -6.78
CA GLN A 78 4.32 -6.87 -6.19
C GLN A 78 3.66 -8.25 -6.03
N MET A 79 2.38 -8.30 -5.67
CA MET A 79 1.61 -9.54 -5.59
C MET A 79 1.49 -10.20 -6.98
N ASP A 80 1.16 -9.43 -8.01
CA ASP A 80 1.03 -9.92 -9.39
C ASP A 80 2.37 -10.46 -9.94
N GLN A 81 3.46 -9.74 -9.66
CA GLN A 81 4.82 -10.20 -9.99
C GLN A 81 5.17 -11.51 -9.27
N SER A 82 4.76 -11.65 -8.02
CA SER A 82 5.00 -12.86 -7.23
C SER A 82 4.20 -14.06 -7.73
N LEU A 83 2.96 -13.85 -8.15
CA LEU A 83 2.16 -14.90 -8.80
C LEU A 83 2.78 -15.35 -10.12
N THR A 84 3.30 -14.40 -10.92
CA THR A 84 4.02 -14.71 -12.16
C THR A 84 5.29 -15.51 -11.89
N ALA A 85 6.08 -15.11 -10.90
CA ALA A 85 7.29 -15.84 -10.53
C ALA A 85 6.99 -17.25 -10.00
N LEU A 86 5.88 -17.45 -9.28
CA LEU A 86 5.43 -18.77 -8.84
C LEU A 86 5.15 -19.70 -10.02
N ALA A 87 4.46 -19.21 -11.06
CA ALA A 87 4.20 -19.98 -12.28
C ALA A 87 5.50 -20.37 -13.02
N THR A 88 6.47 -19.46 -13.07
CA THR A 88 7.79 -19.71 -13.65
C THR A 88 8.58 -20.76 -12.85
N VAL A 89 8.57 -20.66 -11.52
CA VAL A 89 9.20 -21.65 -10.63
C VAL A 89 8.57 -23.03 -10.81
N TYR A 90 7.24 -23.10 -10.86
CA TYR A 90 6.53 -24.37 -11.10
C TYR A 90 6.96 -25.02 -12.41
N SER A 91 7.05 -24.25 -13.49
CA SER A 91 7.53 -24.73 -14.79
C SER A 91 8.97 -25.25 -14.74
N GLN A 92 9.87 -24.55 -14.03
CA GLN A 92 11.25 -24.96 -13.85
C GLN A 92 11.40 -26.24 -13.01
N VAL A 93 10.56 -26.42 -11.98
CA VAL A 93 10.52 -27.66 -11.18
C VAL A 93 10.08 -28.85 -12.04
N GLN A 94 9.08 -28.67 -12.91
CA GLN A 94 8.66 -29.73 -13.83
C GLN A 94 9.79 -30.17 -14.78
N LEU A 95 10.57 -29.22 -15.31
CA LEU A 95 11.72 -29.51 -16.18
C LEU A 95 12.85 -30.23 -15.44
N LEU A 96 13.13 -29.84 -14.19
CA LEU A 96 14.12 -30.53 -13.35
C LEU A 96 13.74 -31.98 -13.02
N ASN A 97 12.45 -32.27 -12.85
CA ASN A 97 11.98 -33.64 -12.63
C ASN A 97 12.08 -34.51 -13.89
N ALA A 98 12.13 -33.91 -15.08
CA ALA A 98 12.26 -34.61 -16.35
C ALA A 98 13.72 -34.88 -16.75
N GLU A 99 14.69 -34.10 -16.26
CA GLU A 99 16.12 -34.25 -16.54
C GLU A 99 16.87 -34.77 -15.29
N ALA A 100 17.63 -35.87 -15.41
CA ALA A 100 18.41 -36.42 -14.28
C ALA A 100 19.51 -35.44 -13.79
N ILE A 101 19.15 -34.63 -12.79
CA ILE A 101 19.95 -33.91 -11.78
C ILE A 101 21.19 -33.14 -12.31
N ASN A 102 20.97 -31.91 -12.76
CA ASN A 102 22.00 -30.87 -12.74
C ASN A 102 21.90 -30.08 -11.42
N SER A 103 22.76 -30.40 -10.45
CA SER A 103 22.77 -29.79 -9.11
C SER A 103 22.90 -28.26 -9.13
N GLY A 104 23.63 -27.70 -10.10
CA GLY A 104 23.80 -26.26 -10.24
C GLY A 104 22.56 -25.51 -10.73
N ARG A 105 21.60 -26.17 -11.39
CA ARG A 105 20.32 -25.57 -11.78
C ARG A 105 19.33 -25.58 -10.60
N ALA A 106 19.33 -26.67 -9.82
CA ALA A 106 18.52 -26.77 -8.61
C ALA A 106 18.94 -25.75 -7.53
N GLU A 107 20.23 -25.54 -7.33
CA GLU A 107 20.75 -24.57 -6.35
C GLU A 107 20.35 -23.12 -6.69
N ARG A 108 20.47 -22.73 -7.97
CA ARG A 108 20.01 -21.41 -8.44
C ARG A 108 18.52 -21.21 -8.23
N LEU A 109 17.71 -22.20 -8.62
CA LEU A 109 16.26 -22.14 -8.40
C LEU A 109 15.92 -21.98 -6.91
N ARG A 110 16.63 -22.68 -6.01
CA ARG A 110 16.43 -22.53 -4.57
C ARG A 110 16.75 -21.10 -4.10
N SER A 111 17.86 -20.54 -4.57
CA SER A 111 18.27 -19.16 -4.26
C SER A 111 17.20 -18.15 -4.71
N ASP A 112 16.75 -18.26 -5.96
CA ASP A 112 15.73 -17.36 -6.54
C ASP A 112 14.41 -17.40 -5.74
N ILE A 113 13.98 -18.60 -5.32
CA ILE A 113 12.79 -18.77 -4.47
C ILE A 113 13.00 -18.11 -3.10
N GLN A 114 14.16 -18.29 -2.48
CA GLN A 114 14.46 -17.72 -1.16
C GLN A 114 14.43 -16.18 -1.21
N GLU A 115 15.03 -15.58 -2.23
CA GLU A 115 15.00 -14.12 -2.44
C GLU A 115 13.57 -13.60 -2.64
N GLN A 116 12.75 -14.31 -3.43
CA GLN A 116 11.35 -13.92 -3.63
C GLN A 116 10.53 -14.02 -2.35
N VAL A 117 10.78 -15.03 -1.52
CA VAL A 117 10.13 -15.15 -0.21
C VAL A 117 10.53 -13.99 0.71
N GLN A 118 11.81 -13.64 0.77
CA GLN A 118 12.29 -12.55 1.62
C GLN A 118 11.69 -11.21 1.21
N ARG A 119 11.68 -10.87 -0.09
CA ARG A 119 11.07 -9.63 -0.59
C ARG A 119 9.59 -9.51 -0.22
N LEU A 120 8.86 -10.62 -0.29
CA LEU A 120 7.45 -10.66 0.11
C LEU A 120 7.26 -10.50 1.62
N ASP A 121 8.16 -11.07 2.42
CA ASP A 121 8.12 -10.93 3.88
C ASP A 121 8.33 -9.46 4.30
N ASP A 122 9.35 -8.82 3.74
CA ASP A 122 9.66 -7.40 3.97
C ASP A 122 8.49 -6.50 3.54
N LEU A 123 7.85 -6.81 2.41
CA LEU A 123 6.68 -6.07 1.95
C LEU A 123 5.50 -6.20 2.93
N VAL A 124 5.17 -7.42 3.37
CA VAL A 124 4.10 -7.65 4.36
C VAL A 124 4.41 -6.92 5.66
N ALA A 125 5.66 -6.97 6.14
CA ALA A 125 6.10 -6.26 7.34
C ALA A 125 5.92 -4.74 7.18
N SER A 126 6.33 -4.17 6.04
CA SER A 126 6.18 -2.73 5.78
C SER A 126 4.71 -2.29 5.72
N LEU A 127 3.82 -3.12 5.15
CA LEU A 127 2.39 -2.81 5.08
C LEU A 127 1.70 -2.89 6.44
N ASN A 128 2.23 -3.69 7.38
CA ASN A 128 1.77 -3.68 8.78
C ASN A 128 2.03 -2.35 9.44
N GLU A 129 3.28 -1.89 9.38
CA GLU A 129 3.71 -0.66 10.03
C GLU A 129 2.91 0.56 9.54
N VAL A 130 2.59 0.61 8.24
CA VAL A 130 1.87 1.73 7.64
C VAL A 130 0.37 1.68 7.92
N TYR A 131 -0.24 0.49 7.92
CA TYR A 131 -1.66 0.34 8.20
C TYR A 131 -1.98 0.65 9.66
N ASP A 132 -1.11 0.22 10.59
CA ASP A 132 -1.20 0.59 12.00
C ASP A 132 -1.05 2.10 12.18
N TYR A 133 -0.13 2.75 11.47
CA TYR A 133 0.03 4.21 11.52
C TYR A 133 -1.15 4.98 10.90
N GLY A 134 -1.72 4.48 9.81
CA GLY A 134 -2.86 5.09 9.11
C GLY A 134 -4.17 5.01 9.90
N THR A 135 -4.33 3.98 10.74
CA THR A 135 -5.50 3.81 11.63
C THR A 135 -5.35 4.52 12.97
N GLN A 136 -4.14 4.98 13.32
CA GLN A 136 -3.83 5.65 14.58
C GLN A 136 -3.84 7.17 14.54
N VAL A 137 -4.21 7.80 13.41
CA VAL A 137 -4.40 9.26 13.40
C VAL A 137 -5.60 9.58 14.31
N PRO A 138 -5.37 10.18 15.50
CA PRO A 138 -6.45 10.47 16.40
C PRO A 138 -7.29 11.59 15.78
N ALA A 139 -8.60 11.39 15.75
CA ALA A 139 -9.53 12.51 15.72
C ALA A 139 -9.15 13.42 16.89
N GLY A 140 -8.73 14.63 16.61
CA GLY A 140 -8.44 15.59 17.66
C GLY A 140 -8.63 17.02 17.20
N PRO A 141 -9.01 17.92 18.11
CA PRO A 141 -9.94 17.77 19.23
C PRO A 141 -11.42 17.90 18.82
#